data_AF-X1FLJ2-F1
#
_entry.id   AF-X1FLJ2-F1
#
_cell.length_a   1.000
_cell.length_b   1.000
_cell.length_c   1.000
_cell.angle_alpha   90.00
_cell.angle_beta   90.00
_cell.angle_gamma   90.00
#
_symmetry.space_group_name_H-M   'P 1'
#
loop_
_entity.id
_entity.type
_entity.pdbx_description
1 polymer ?
#
loop_
_entity_poly.entity_id
_entity_poly.type
_entity_poly.pdbx_seq_one_letter_code
_entity_poly.pdbx_strand_id
1 'polypeptide(L)' 'MFLHRFDSTDYDTYLIKVDINGVVDWTRSWGGGGDEIGVSVALDSSENVYIIGSTTSYGEGYDDLFLLKYNNYG' A
#
# COMPACT_ATOMS: atom_id res chain seq x y z
N MET A 1 6.74 -10.63 14.39
CA MET A 1 7.41 -9.78 13.39
C MET A 1 7.44 -10.57 12.09
N PHE A 2 6.48 -10.30 11.19
CA PHE A 2 6.46 -10.94 9.87
C PHE A 2 7.30 -10.09 8.92
N LEU A 3 8.46 -10.60 8.51
CA LEU A 3 9.31 -9.94 7.51
C LEU A 3 8.86 -10.46 6.13
N HIS A 4 8.15 -9.64 5.35
CA HIS A 4 8.08 -9.86 3.91
C HIS A 4 9.42 -9.45 3.31
N ARG A 5 9.97 -10.31 2.44
CA ARG A 5 11.24 -10.04 1.76
C ARG A 5 11.02 -8.84 0.84
N PHE A 6 11.65 -7.72 1.19
CA PHE A 6 11.89 -6.60 0.29
C PHE A 6 13.02 -7.03 -0.66
N ASP A 7 12.75 -6.99 -1.95
CA ASP A 7 13.74 -6.91 -3.01
C ASP A 7 14.76 -5.83 -2.60
N SER A 8 16.05 -6.17 -2.58
CA SER A 8 17.01 -5.52 -1.68
C SER A 8 17.47 -4.10 -2.05
N THR A 9 16.74 -3.37 -2.89
CA THR A 9 17.06 -1.97 -3.24
C THR A 9 15.85 -1.03 -3.30
N ASP A 10 14.63 -1.54 -3.35
CA ASP A 10 13.45 -0.76 -3.74
C ASP A 10 12.40 -0.76 -2.60
N TYR A 11 11.53 0.26 -2.58
CA TYR A 11 10.51 0.44 -1.55
C TYR A 11 9.13 -0.05 -2.00
N ASP A 12 8.50 -0.94 -1.24
CA ASP A 12 7.08 -1.26 -1.41
C ASP A 12 6.17 -0.36 -0.57
N THR A 13 4.95 -0.10 -1.05
CA THR A 13 3.89 0.45 -0.20
C THR A 13 3.32 -0.64 0.71
N TYR A 14 3.35 -0.38 2.02
CA TYR A 14 2.80 -1.28 3.05
C TYR A 14 1.61 -0.64 3.76
N LEU A 15 0.48 -1.33 3.79
CA LEU A 15 -0.74 -0.93 4.49
C LEU A 15 -1.08 -1.91 5.62
N ILE A 16 -1.36 -1.35 6.80
CA ILE A 16 -1.79 -2.11 7.97
C ILE A 16 -3.13 -1.55 8.43
N LYS A 17 -4.15 -2.42 8.53
CA LYS A 17 -5.38 -2.11 9.24
C LYS A 17 -5.31 -2.67 10.65
N VAL A 18 -5.62 -1.83 11.64
CA VAL A 18 -5.69 -2.21 13.05
C VAL A 18 -7.07 -1.86 13.61
N ASP A 19 -7.54 -2.67 14.56
CA ASP A 19 -8.74 -2.38 15.34
C ASP A 19 -8.47 -1.28 16.39
N ILE A 20 -9.51 -0.90 17.13
CA ILE A 20 -9.44 0.13 18.18
C ILE A 20 -8.51 -0.25 19.35
N ASN A 21 -8.22 -1.54 19.53
CA ASN A 21 -7.33 -2.06 20.57
C ASN A 21 -5.87 -2.18 20.06
N GLY A 22 -5.61 -1.83 18.80
CA GLY A 22 -4.30 -1.98 18.15
C GLY A 22 -4.00 -3.39 17.66
N VAL A 23 -4.99 -4.29 17.60
CA VAL A 23 -4.86 -5.61 17.01
C VAL A 23 -4.89 -5.50 15.49
N VAL A 24 -3.96 -6.16 14.80
CA VAL A 24 -3.92 -6.15 13.33
C VAL A 24 -5.08 -6.97 12.77
N ASP A 25 -5.95 -6.32 11.99
CA ASP A 25 -7.00 -6.99 11.22
C ASP A 25 -6.40 -7.68 9.99
N TRP A 26 -5.64 -6.91 9.20
CA TRP A 26 -4.96 -7.39 8.01
C TRP A 26 -3.81 -6.47 7.60
N THR A 27 -2.92 -7.04 6.77
CA THR A 27 -1.82 -6.33 6.13
C THR A 27 -1.86 -6.54 4.62
N ARG A 28 -1.45 -5.53 3.86
CA ARG A 28 -1.27 -5.59 2.40
C ARG A 28 0.06 -4.94 2.04
N SER A 29 0.80 -5.59 1.15
CA SER A 29 1.95 -4.99 0.47
C SER A 29 1.62 -4.88 -1.01
N TRP A 30 2.08 -3.80 -1.64
CA TRP A 30 2.01 -3.62 -3.08
C TRP A 30 3.28 -2.93 -3.55
N GLY A 31 3.88 -3.52 -4.58
CA GLY A 31 5.03 -2.97 -5.28
C GLY A 31 5.53 -3.89 -6.39
N GLY A 32 6.62 -3.48 -7.02
CA GLY A 32 7.20 -4.12 -8.20
C GLY A 32 8.72 -4.05 -8.23
N GLY A 33 9.31 -3.72 -9.38
CA GLY A 33 10.76 -3.66 -9.56
C GLY A 33 11.37 -2.26 -9.38
N GLY A 34 10.69 -1.40 -8.64
CA GLY A 34 11.00 0.01 -8.40
C GLY A 34 10.32 0.51 -7.12
N ASP A 35 10.33 1.82 -6.89
CA ASP A 35 9.85 2.41 -5.65
C ASP A 35 8.35 2.76 -5.69
N GLU A 36 7.62 2.38 -4.64
CA GLU A 36 6.22 2.68 -4.38
C GLU A 36 6.04 3.48 -3.10
N ILE A 37 5.83 4.79 -3.26
CA ILE A 37 5.68 5.72 -2.15
C ILE A 37 4.20 6.06 -1.95
N GLY A 38 3.60 5.48 -0.90
CA GLY A 38 2.26 5.84 -0.45
C GLY A 38 2.22 7.24 0.18
N VAL A 39 1.29 8.08 -0.27
CA VAL A 39 1.19 9.50 0.13
C VAL A 39 -0.02 9.79 1.00
N SER A 40 -1.18 9.17 0.69
CA SER A 40 -2.42 9.45 1.42
C SER A 40 -3.35 8.24 1.42
N VAL A 41 -4.17 8.16 2.47
CA VAL A 41 -5.16 7.12 2.68
C VAL A 41 -6.52 7.74 3.00
N ALA A 42 -7.59 7.17 2.44
CA ALA A 42 -8.96 7.56 2.71
C ALA A 42 -9.87 6.33 2.82
N LEU A 43 -10.99 6.48 3.54
CA LEU A 43 -12.03 5.47 3.66
C LEU A 43 -13.32 5.96 3.00
N ASP A 44 -14.07 5.05 2.38
CA ASP A 44 -15.47 5.29 2.03
C ASP A 44 -16.43 4.85 3.15
N SER A 45 -17.74 5.06 2.94
CA SER A 45 -18.78 4.69 3.91
C SER A 45 -18.95 3.19 4.14
N SER A 46 -18.34 2.35 3.29
CA SER A 46 -18.29 0.89 3.44
C SER A 46 -16.94 0.43 4.02
N GLU A 47 -16.13 1.37 4.54
CA GLU A 47 -14.79 1.13 5.06
C GLU A 47 -13.83 0.50 4.03
N ASN A 48 -14.09 0.69 2.72
CA ASN A 48 -13.07 0.37 1.73
C ASN A 48 -11.94 1.39 1.83
N VAL A 49 -10.70 0.91 1.71
CA VAL A 49 -9.49 1.71 1.81
C VAL A 49 -9.03 2.13 0.42
N TYR A 50 -8.74 3.42 0.26
CA TYR A 50 -8.14 4.00 -0.93
C TYR A 50 -6.77 4.55 -0.58
N ILE A 51 -5.75 4.21 -1.37
CA ILE A 51 -4.38 4.72 -1.21
C ILE A 51 -3.97 5.39 -2.51
N ILE A 52 -3.38 6.58 -2.42
CA ILE A 52 -2.69 7.22 -3.54
C ILE A 52 -1.21 7.37 -3.23
N GLY A 53 -0.40 7.38 -4.29
CA GLY A 53 1.04 7.54 -4.18
C GLY A 53 1.72 7.64 -5.55
N SER A 54 3.04 7.57 -5.54
CA SER A 54 3.86 7.44 -6.74
C SER A 54 4.48 6.05 -6.84
N THR A 55 4.67 5.58 -8.07
CA THR A 55 5.33 4.33 -8.40
C THR A 55 6.37 4.56 -9.49
N THR A 56 7.52 3.91 -9.37
CA THR A 56 8.48 3.78 -10.48
C THR A 56 8.47 2.37 -11.08
N SER A 57 7.66 1.47 -10.53
CA SER A 57 7.47 0.09 -11.05
C SER A 57 6.48 0.00 -12.20
N TYR A 58 5.49 0.90 -12.26
CA TYR A 58 4.39 0.81 -13.23
C TYR A 58 4.17 2.14 -13.94
N GLY A 59 4.07 2.08 -15.27
CA GLY A 59 3.85 3.25 -16.11
C GLY A 59 5.03 3.53 -17.05
N GLU A 60 5.08 4.72 -17.62
CA GLU A 60 6.05 5.14 -18.63
C GLU A 60 6.79 6.39 -18.13
N GLY A 61 8.01 6.24 -17.63
CA GLY A 61 8.80 7.37 -17.13
C GLY A 61 9.50 7.07 -15.80
N TYR A 62 9.65 8.10 -14.96
CA TYR A 62 10.25 7.97 -13.62
C TYR A 62 9.18 7.71 -12.56
N ASP A 63 8.35 8.71 -12.25
CA ASP A 63 7.27 8.61 -11.26
C ASP A 63 5.90 8.70 -11.93
N ASP A 64 5.08 7.67 -11.71
CA ASP A 64 3.69 7.61 -12.13
C ASP A 64 2.75 7.59 -10.92
N LEU A 65 1.52 8.07 -11.08
CA LEU A 65 0.51 8.03 -10.02
C LEU A 65 -0.11 6.63 -9.93
N PHE A 66 -0.21 6.08 -8.72
CA PHE A 66 -1.09 4.94 -8.47
C PHE A 66 -2.30 5.31 -7.60
N LEU A 67 -3.39 4.57 -7.80
CA LEU A 67 -4.55 4.50 -6.92
C LEU A 67 -4.84 3.03 -6.62
N LEU A 68 -4.72 2.63 -5.37
CA LEU A 68 -5.11 1.32 -4.89
C LEU A 68 -6.44 1.40 -4.16
N LYS A 69 -7.26 0.36 -4.31
CA LYS A 69 -8.46 0.16 -3.52
C LYS A 69 -8.44 -1.24 -2.91
N TYR A 70 -8.60 -1.31 -1.59
CA TYR A 70 -8.84 -2.53 -0.86
C TYR A 70 -10.24 -2.49 -0.27
N ASN A 71 -10.95 -3.60 -0.28
CA ASN A 71 -12.23 -3.67 0.43
C ASN A 71 -11.99 -3.76 1.96
N ASN A 72 -13.04 -3.70 2.77
CA ASN A 72 -12.88 -3.72 4.23
C ASN A 72 -12.24 -5.01 4.80
N TYR A 73 -12.22 -6.09 4.02
CA TYR A 73 -11.57 -7.37 4.33
C TYR A 73 -10.14 -7.48 3.77
N GLY A 74 -9.70 -6.44 3.04
CA GLY A 74 -8.42 -6.33 2.37
C GLY A 74 -8.36 -7.02 1.03
#